data_AF-A0A9K3KPE2-F1
#
_entry.id   AF-A0A9K3KPE2-F1
#
_cell.length_a   1.000
_cell.length_b   1.000
_cell.length_c   1.000
_cell.angle_alpha   90.00
_cell.angle_beta   90.00
_cell.angle_gamma   90.00
#
_symmetry.space_group_name_H-M   'P 1'
#
loop_
_entity.id
_entity.type
_entity.pdbx_description
1 polymer ?
#
loop_
_entity_poly.entity_id
_entity_poly.type
_entity_poly.pdbx_seq_one_letter_code
_entity_poly.pdbx_strand_id
1 'polypeptide(L)'
;MTTSILLYTILTYSFAAGFQLLAPSIGSCNARGGAIVPQASSSVLFADVLHKPGPFAAVDGAQQKEMLELFNEQITNEFAASHLYLSASIWFEARDWEGMASYMLAESSEERQHALSLIQFANKRNMDIQLQSFPQPNSNWESPDEVWGDILTMERDNTGSLLQLAQAANACQDFAMLAFLNPFHMEQVDAEAKIGTILAKVKDEQKTPGLLRQLDHELGQEAAVSGP
;
A
#
# COMPACT_ATOMS: atom_id res chain seq x y z
N MET A 1 42.21 -44.36 30.31
CA MET A 1 42.49 -43.35 31.35
C MET A 1 41.18 -42.85 31.89
N THR A 2 40.95 -43.13 33.18
CA THR A 2 40.04 -42.50 34.16
C THR A 2 38.58 -42.18 33.78
N THR A 3 37.73 -43.05 34.31
CA THR A 3 36.33 -42.93 34.76
C THR A 3 36.03 -41.70 35.64
N SER A 4 34.80 -41.16 35.54
CA SER A 4 33.98 -40.77 36.71
C SER A 4 32.49 -40.66 36.36
N ILE A 5 31.71 -41.41 37.13
CA ILE A 5 30.25 -41.43 37.30
C ILE A 5 29.96 -40.71 38.62
N LEU A 6 28.88 -39.93 38.72
CA LEU A 6 27.98 -39.72 39.89
C LEU A 6 27.00 -38.57 39.54
N LEU A 7 25.69 -38.75 39.30
CA LEU A 7 24.55 -39.15 40.16
C LEU A 7 24.03 -38.09 41.15
N TYR A 8 22.69 -37.89 41.10
CA TYR A 8 21.76 -37.24 42.05
C TYR A 8 21.89 -35.71 42.20
N THR A 9 20.82 -34.91 42.23
CA THR A 9 19.63 -35.05 43.09
C THR A 9 18.47 -34.19 42.57
N ILE A 10 17.25 -34.74 42.65
CA ILE A 10 15.97 -34.06 42.48
C ILE A 10 15.77 -33.07 43.64
N LEU A 11 15.49 -31.80 43.33
CA LEU A 11 14.92 -30.85 44.28
C LEU A 11 13.63 -30.30 43.67
N THR A 12 12.54 -30.86 44.15
CA THR A 12 11.19 -30.32 44.07
C THR A 12 11.17 -28.97 44.80
N TYR A 13 10.82 -27.90 44.10
CA TYR A 13 10.30 -26.68 44.71
C TYR A 13 8.85 -26.48 44.27
N SER A 14 7.94 -26.89 45.15
CA SER A 14 6.61 -26.29 45.24
C SER A 14 6.79 -24.91 45.88
N PHE A 15 6.53 -23.85 45.13
CA PHE A 15 6.15 -22.57 45.69
C PHE A 15 4.85 -22.15 45.02
N ALA A 16 3.76 -22.37 45.76
CA ALA A 16 2.53 -21.65 45.58
C ALA A 16 2.81 -20.19 45.99
N ALA A 17 2.78 -19.29 45.01
CA ALA A 17 2.63 -17.87 45.25
C ALA A 17 1.66 -17.35 44.20
N GLY A 18 0.46 -16.98 44.66
CA GLY A 18 -0.54 -16.33 43.85
C GLY A 18 0.04 -15.04 43.27
N PHE A 19 0.20 -15.04 41.96
CA PHE A 19 0.36 -13.82 41.19
C PHE A 19 -0.94 -13.66 40.39
N GLN A 20 -1.83 -12.82 40.92
CA GLN A 20 -2.97 -12.31 40.20
C GLN A 20 -2.41 -11.46 39.05
N LEU A 21 -2.29 -12.07 37.87
CA LEU A 21 -2.16 -11.33 36.62
C LEU A 21 -3.44 -10.51 36.46
N LEU A 22 -3.35 -9.23 36.84
CA LEU A 22 -4.23 -8.19 36.35
C LEU A 22 -3.99 -8.08 34.85
N ALA A 23 -4.71 -8.90 34.08
CA ALA A 23 -4.93 -8.64 32.68
C ALA A 23 -5.57 -7.25 32.56
N PRO A 24 -5.11 -6.38 31.64
CA PRO A 24 -5.88 -5.18 31.29
C PRO A 24 -7.27 -5.65 30.86
N SER A 25 -8.29 -5.06 31.45
CA SER A 25 -9.68 -5.35 31.14
C SER A 25 -9.89 -5.16 29.64
N ILE A 26 -10.08 -6.27 28.93
CA ILE A 26 -10.81 -6.24 27.66
C ILE A 26 -12.18 -5.70 28.05
N GLY A 27 -12.49 -4.49 27.59
CA GLY A 27 -13.77 -3.84 27.83
C GLY A 27 -14.88 -4.74 27.32
N SER A 28 -15.48 -5.49 28.25
CA SER A 28 -16.71 -6.22 28.02
C SER A 28 -17.82 -5.18 27.85
N CYS A 29 -18.18 -4.91 26.60
CA CYS A 29 -19.40 -4.15 26.29
C CYS A 29 -20.61 -5.02 26.58
N ASN A 30 -20.99 -5.10 27.86
CA ASN A 30 -22.31 -5.52 28.27
C ASN A 30 -23.08 -4.28 28.74
N ALA A 31 -23.78 -3.64 27.82
CA ALA A 31 -24.81 -2.66 28.15
C ALA A 31 -26.18 -3.36 28.04
N ARG A 32 -26.73 -3.78 29.18
CA ARG A 32 -28.16 -4.09 29.30
C ARG A 32 -28.95 -2.78 29.32
N GLY A 33 -29.75 -2.56 28.30
CA GLY A 33 -30.95 -1.72 28.35
C GLY A 33 -32.14 -2.57 27.93
N GLY A 34 -32.88 -3.10 28.90
CA GLY A 34 -34.09 -3.86 28.63
C GLY A 34 -35.19 -2.94 28.13
N ALA A 35 -35.64 -3.17 26.89
CA ALA A 35 -36.94 -2.75 26.41
C ALA A 35 -37.60 -3.95 25.73
N ILE A 36 -38.77 -4.33 26.23
CA ILE A 36 -39.63 -5.34 25.60
C ILE A 36 -40.13 -4.72 24.28
N VAL A 37 -39.63 -5.20 23.15
CA VAL A 37 -40.14 -4.84 21.82
C VAL A 37 -41.23 -5.87 21.45
N PRO A 38 -42.43 -5.43 21.01
CA PRO A 38 -43.48 -6.35 20.61
C PRO A 38 -43.09 -7.08 19.32
N GLN A 39 -43.49 -8.35 19.21
CA GLN A 39 -43.32 -9.12 17.98
C GLN A 39 -44.11 -8.46 16.84
N ALA A 40 -43.40 -7.86 15.90
CA ALA A 40 -43.95 -7.40 14.64
C ALA A 40 -43.49 -8.34 13.50
N SER A 41 -44.46 -8.64 12.65
CA SER A 41 -44.50 -9.59 11.56
C SER A 41 -43.25 -9.69 10.67
N SER A 42 -42.94 -10.93 10.31
CA SER A 42 -41.94 -11.37 9.34
C SER A 42 -42.19 -10.79 7.94
N SER A 43 -41.65 -9.61 7.68
CA SER A 43 -41.28 -9.16 6.34
C SER A 43 -39.97 -8.42 6.44
N VAL A 44 -38.88 -9.19 6.63
CA VAL A 44 -37.53 -8.68 6.35
C VAL A 44 -37.55 -8.33 4.86
N LEU A 45 -37.63 -7.03 4.55
CA LEU A 45 -37.63 -6.57 3.17
C LEU A 45 -36.32 -7.05 2.55
N PHE A 46 -36.38 -7.67 1.36
CA PHE A 46 -35.20 -8.13 0.62
C PHE A 46 -34.12 -7.04 0.49
N ALA A 47 -34.51 -5.76 0.55
CA ALA A 47 -33.62 -4.60 0.56
C ALA A 47 -32.69 -4.53 1.79
N ASP A 48 -33.13 -4.99 2.96
CA ASP A 48 -32.36 -4.95 4.23
C ASP A 48 -31.23 -5.99 4.27
N VAL A 49 -31.32 -7.05 3.46
CA VAL A 49 -30.26 -8.07 3.36
C VAL A 49 -29.15 -7.61 2.40
N LEU A 50 -29.50 -6.85 1.35
CA LEU A 50 -28.56 -6.38 0.35
C LEU A 50 -27.67 -5.22 0.82
N HIS A 51 -28.13 -4.43 1.80
CA HIS A 51 -27.40 -3.26 2.32
C HIS A 51 -26.87 -3.44 3.73
N LYS A 52 -26.99 -4.64 4.32
CA LYS A 52 -26.47 -4.86 5.67
C LYS A 52 -24.95 -4.80 5.62
N PRO A 53 -24.30 -3.84 6.31
CA PRO A 53 -22.86 -3.74 6.26
C PRO A 53 -22.28 -5.04 6.83
N GLY A 54 -21.23 -5.54 6.18
CA GLY A 54 -20.60 -6.81 6.55
C GLY A 54 -20.15 -6.82 8.02
N PRO A 55 -19.77 -7.98 8.57
CA PRO A 55 -19.50 -8.20 9.99
C PRO A 55 -18.42 -7.30 10.63
N PHE A 56 -17.73 -6.47 9.83
CA PHE A 56 -16.70 -5.53 10.25
C PHE A 56 -17.21 -4.12 10.56
N ALA A 57 -18.51 -3.85 10.44
CA ALA A 57 -19.13 -2.56 10.78
C ALA A 57 -19.16 -2.21 12.28
N ALA A 58 -18.34 -2.88 13.09
CA ALA A 58 -18.29 -2.73 14.55
C ALA A 58 -17.14 -1.82 15.04
N VAL A 59 -16.39 -1.20 14.12
CA VAL A 59 -15.33 -0.22 14.41
C VAL A 59 -15.98 1.13 14.74
N ASP A 60 -15.36 1.92 15.62
CA ASP A 60 -15.80 3.30 15.86
C ASP A 60 -15.80 4.08 14.53
N GLY A 61 -16.88 4.85 14.31
CA GLY A 61 -17.16 5.48 13.03
C GLY A 61 -16.09 6.51 12.63
N ALA A 62 -15.33 7.03 13.59
CA ALA A 62 -14.23 7.95 13.33
C ALA A 62 -13.05 7.27 12.61
N GLN A 63 -12.58 6.11 13.09
CA GLN A 63 -11.43 5.41 12.47
C GLN A 63 -11.81 4.83 11.11
N GLN A 64 -13.05 4.36 10.95
CA GLN A 64 -13.53 3.90 9.67
C GLN A 64 -13.60 5.03 8.63
N LYS A 65 -13.97 6.24 9.06
CA LYS A 65 -13.97 7.43 8.21
C LYS A 65 -12.54 7.83 7.81
N GLU A 66 -11.61 7.85 8.75
CA GLU A 66 -10.18 8.13 8.49
C GLU A 66 -9.59 7.13 7.47
N MET A 67 -9.84 5.83 7.65
CA MET A 67 -9.40 4.80 6.70
C MET A 67 -9.99 5.02 5.29
N LEU A 68 -11.26 5.42 5.20
CA LEU A 68 -11.90 5.72 3.93
C LEU A 68 -11.32 6.98 3.25
N GLU A 69 -10.98 8.01 4.03
CA GLU A 69 -10.30 9.21 3.54
C GLU A 69 -8.93 8.86 2.96
N LEU A 70 -8.11 8.12 3.71
CA LEU A 70 -6.80 7.63 3.25
C LEU A 70 -6.91 6.72 2.02
N PHE A 71 -7.97 5.90 1.92
CA PHE A 71 -8.19 5.06 0.75
C PHE A 71 -8.50 5.88 -0.50
N ASN A 72 -9.30 6.94 -0.37
CA ASN A 72 -9.59 7.86 -1.48
C ASN A 72 -8.35 8.67 -1.89
N GLU A 73 -7.54 9.08 -0.91
CA GLU A 73 -6.25 9.73 -1.15
C GLU A 73 -5.31 8.78 -1.91
N GLN A 74 -5.23 7.51 -1.50
CA GLN A 74 -4.39 6.53 -2.18
C GLN A 74 -4.79 6.33 -3.65
N ILE A 75 -6.09 6.20 -3.96
CA ILE A 75 -6.56 6.15 -5.36
C ILE A 75 -6.07 7.38 -6.16
N THR A 76 -6.12 8.55 -5.52
CA THR A 76 -5.72 9.82 -6.12
C THR A 76 -4.21 9.86 -6.34
N ASN A 77 -3.42 9.34 -5.40
CA ASN A 77 -1.96 9.23 -5.50
C ASN A 77 -1.54 8.34 -6.67
N GLU A 78 -2.17 7.17 -6.86
CA GLU A 78 -1.85 6.29 -8.01
C GLU A 78 -2.16 6.96 -9.36
N PHE A 79 -3.26 7.70 -9.46
CA PHE A 79 -3.55 8.48 -10.68
C PHE A 79 -2.56 9.63 -10.89
N ALA A 80 -2.12 10.29 -9.81
CA ALA A 80 -1.12 11.34 -9.89
C ALA A 80 0.26 10.78 -10.31
N ALA A 81 0.65 9.62 -9.78
CA ALA A 81 1.83 8.86 -10.16
C ALA A 81 1.80 8.51 -11.65
N SER A 82 0.69 7.93 -12.12
CA SER A 82 0.46 7.64 -13.54
C SER A 82 0.64 8.87 -14.43
N HIS A 83 0.13 10.03 -14.02
CA HIS A 83 0.30 11.29 -14.76
C HIS A 83 1.73 11.84 -14.70
N LEU A 84 2.44 11.67 -13.60
CA LEU A 84 3.84 12.07 -13.49
C LEU A 84 4.73 11.23 -14.41
N TYR A 85 4.55 9.91 -14.41
CA TYR A 85 5.20 9.00 -15.35
C TYR A 85 4.91 9.37 -16.80
N LEU A 86 3.65 9.67 -17.14
CA LEU A 86 3.28 10.11 -18.49
C LEU A 86 3.98 11.43 -18.87
N SER A 87 4.05 12.37 -17.94
CA SER A 87 4.76 13.64 -18.15
C SER A 87 6.26 13.43 -18.37
N ALA A 88 6.88 12.53 -17.61
CA ALA A 88 8.28 12.14 -17.79
C ALA A 88 8.50 11.47 -19.16
N SER A 89 7.59 10.60 -19.60
CA SER A 89 7.62 9.98 -20.93
C SER A 89 7.67 11.03 -22.04
N ILE A 90 6.76 12.02 -21.99
CA ILE A 90 6.72 13.12 -22.96
C ILE A 90 8.02 13.92 -22.95
N TRP A 91 8.59 14.18 -21.76
CA TRP A 91 9.82 14.95 -21.63
C TRP A 91 11.04 14.23 -22.21
N PHE A 92 11.15 12.91 -22.00
CA PHE A 92 12.23 12.07 -22.54
C PHE A 92 12.12 11.91 -24.05
N GLU A 93 10.91 11.70 -24.56
CA GLU A 93 10.64 11.59 -26.00
C GLU A 93 11.09 12.86 -26.74
N ALA A 94 10.76 14.04 -26.19
CA ALA A 94 11.15 15.33 -26.76
C ALA A 94 12.67 15.59 -26.78
N ARG A 95 13.48 14.69 -26.19
CA ARG A 95 14.94 14.77 -26.07
C ARG A 95 15.65 13.56 -26.68
N ASP A 96 14.95 12.78 -27.50
CA ASP A 96 15.48 11.60 -28.20
C ASP A 96 16.02 10.52 -27.22
N TRP A 97 15.35 10.34 -26.08
CA TRP A 97 15.56 9.24 -25.12
C TRP A 97 14.41 8.23 -25.23
N GLU A 98 14.29 7.61 -26.40
CA GLU A 98 13.13 6.78 -26.79
C GLU A 98 12.89 5.60 -25.82
N GLY A 99 13.96 5.01 -25.28
CA GLY A 99 13.84 3.86 -24.40
C GLY A 99 13.37 4.23 -22.99
N MET A 100 13.89 5.33 -22.42
CA MET A 100 13.36 5.91 -21.19
C MET A 100 11.92 6.41 -21.37
N ALA A 101 11.61 7.02 -22.50
CA ALA A 101 10.25 7.47 -22.81
C ALA A 101 9.26 6.30 -22.83
N SER A 102 9.63 5.20 -23.49
CA SER A 102 8.83 3.97 -23.56
C SER A 102 8.66 3.33 -22.19
N TYR A 103 9.71 3.28 -21.37
CA TYR A 103 9.64 2.77 -20.00
C TYR A 103 8.68 3.59 -19.14
N MET A 104 8.82 4.92 -19.14
CA MET A 104 7.92 5.80 -18.39
C MET A 104 6.45 5.68 -18.84
N LEU A 105 6.20 5.40 -20.11
CA LEU A 105 4.84 5.15 -20.61
C LEU A 105 4.25 3.83 -20.09
N ALA A 106 5.08 2.79 -19.98
CA ALA A 106 4.67 1.51 -19.40
C ALA A 106 4.34 1.69 -17.91
N GLU A 107 5.23 2.30 -17.13
CA GLU A 107 5.01 2.60 -15.71
C GLU A 107 3.76 3.47 -15.49
N SER A 108 3.52 4.47 -16.34
CA SER A 108 2.28 5.27 -16.31
C SER A 108 1.03 4.39 -16.43
N SER A 109 1.09 3.35 -17.26
CA SER A 109 -0.02 2.43 -17.46
C SER A 109 -0.18 1.50 -16.26
N GLU A 110 0.91 1.03 -15.66
CA GLU A 110 0.91 0.22 -14.44
C GLU A 110 0.29 0.96 -13.26
N GLU A 111 0.72 2.20 -12.99
CA GLU A 111 0.13 3.01 -11.89
C GLU A 111 -1.36 3.30 -12.10
N ARG A 112 -1.77 3.46 -13.36
CA ARG A 112 -3.20 3.58 -13.68
C ARG A 112 -3.95 2.30 -13.33
N GLN A 113 -3.35 1.12 -13.52
CA GLN A 113 -3.95 -0.15 -13.11
C GLN A 113 -3.96 -0.32 -11.59
N HIS A 114 -2.97 0.18 -10.86
CA HIS A 114 -2.98 0.23 -9.40
C HIS A 114 -4.21 1.01 -8.89
N ALA A 115 -4.44 2.21 -9.42
CA ALA A 115 -5.62 3.02 -9.11
C ALA A 115 -6.95 2.27 -9.38
N LEU A 116 -7.04 1.59 -10.53
CA LEU A 116 -8.21 0.82 -10.90
C LEU A 116 -8.41 -0.42 -10.02
N SER A 117 -7.33 -1.06 -9.56
CA SER A 117 -7.37 -2.19 -8.63
C SER A 117 -7.94 -1.77 -7.27
N LEU A 118 -7.51 -0.62 -6.74
CA LEU A 118 -8.07 0.00 -5.53
C LEU A 118 -9.57 0.27 -5.68
N ILE A 119 -9.99 0.88 -6.80
CA ILE A 119 -11.41 1.15 -7.08
C ILE A 119 -12.22 -0.15 -7.16
N GLN A 120 -11.70 -1.19 -7.81
CA GLN A 120 -12.36 -2.49 -7.88
C GLN A 120 -12.52 -3.13 -6.50
N PHE A 121 -11.51 -3.04 -5.65
CA PHE A 121 -11.59 -3.51 -4.28
C PHE A 121 -12.65 -2.76 -3.48
N ALA A 122 -12.66 -1.43 -3.54
CA ALA A 122 -13.67 -0.59 -2.89
C ALA A 122 -15.10 -0.95 -3.34
N ASN A 123 -15.32 -1.13 -4.64
CA ASN A 123 -16.62 -1.53 -5.18
C ASN A 123 -17.07 -2.91 -4.65
N LYS A 124 -16.17 -3.90 -4.57
CA LYS A 124 -16.48 -5.21 -3.98
C LYS A 124 -16.86 -5.12 -2.50
N ARG A 125 -16.35 -4.10 -1.80
CA ARG A 125 -16.59 -3.83 -0.39
C ARG A 125 -17.76 -2.86 -0.14
N ASN A 126 -18.38 -2.33 -1.20
CA ASN A 126 -19.39 -1.26 -1.15
C ASN A 126 -18.89 -0.03 -0.35
N MET A 127 -17.63 0.35 -0.54
CA MET A 127 -17.06 1.56 0.06
C MET A 127 -17.54 2.81 -0.69
N ASP A 128 -17.82 3.89 0.05
CA ASP A 128 -18.21 5.18 -0.54
C ASP A 128 -16.95 5.95 -1.00
N ILE A 129 -16.53 5.68 -2.23
CA ILE A 129 -15.33 6.29 -2.82
C ILE A 129 -15.68 7.49 -3.70
N GLN A 130 -14.80 8.49 -3.71
CA GLN A 130 -14.93 9.70 -4.53
C GLN A 130 -13.57 10.03 -5.16
N LEU A 131 -13.56 10.22 -6.48
CA LEU A 131 -12.36 10.69 -7.19
C LEU A 131 -12.07 12.14 -6.81
N GLN A 132 -10.85 12.40 -6.37
CA GLN A 132 -10.40 13.74 -5.99
C GLN A 132 -9.58 14.36 -7.12
N SER A 133 -9.51 15.69 -7.12
CA SER A 133 -8.58 16.41 -7.99
C SER A 133 -7.15 16.27 -7.46
N PHE A 134 -6.19 16.10 -8.35
CA PHE A 134 -4.77 16.11 -8.02
C PHE A 134 -4.02 17.22 -8.80
N PRO A 135 -2.88 17.70 -8.30
CA PRO A 135 -2.13 18.78 -8.94
C PRO A 135 -1.60 18.35 -10.31
N GLN A 136 -1.36 19.34 -11.18
CA GLN A 136 -0.67 19.11 -12.44
C GLN A 136 0.73 18.52 -12.17
N PRO A 137 1.16 17.45 -12.87
CA PRO A 137 2.49 16.90 -12.69
C PRO A 137 3.55 17.91 -13.15
N ASN A 138 4.77 17.78 -12.59
CA ASN A 138 5.91 18.47 -13.16
C ASN A 138 6.09 18.07 -14.63
N SER A 139 6.52 19.01 -15.47
CA SER A 139 6.77 18.82 -16.90
C SER A 139 8.03 19.56 -17.38
N ASN A 140 8.72 20.25 -16.47
CA ASN A 140 9.89 21.05 -16.76
C ASN A 140 11.06 20.55 -15.90
N TRP A 141 11.83 19.64 -16.48
CA TRP A 141 13.12 19.21 -15.95
C TRP A 141 14.26 19.73 -16.86
N GLU A 142 15.42 19.98 -16.27
CA GLU A 142 16.62 20.40 -16.98
C GLU A 142 17.45 19.19 -17.44
N SER A 143 17.31 18.05 -16.75
CA SER A 143 18.15 16.87 -17.00
C SER A 143 17.49 15.55 -16.56
N PRO A 144 17.95 14.39 -17.09
CA PRO A 144 17.44 13.08 -16.70
C PRO A 144 17.54 12.78 -15.20
N ASP A 145 18.59 13.25 -14.52
CA ASP A 145 18.76 13.04 -13.07
C ASP A 145 17.70 13.75 -12.23
N GLU A 146 17.18 14.90 -12.70
CA GLU A 146 16.04 15.57 -12.06
C GLU A 146 14.76 14.75 -12.25
N VAL A 147 14.50 14.25 -13.47
CA VAL A 147 13.32 13.41 -13.75
C VAL A 147 13.31 12.17 -12.85
N TRP A 148 14.38 11.40 -12.85
CA TRP A 148 14.49 10.18 -12.03
C TRP A 148 14.52 10.48 -10.52
N GLY A 149 14.97 11.68 -10.13
CA GLY A 149 14.90 12.14 -8.75
C GLY A 149 13.46 12.42 -8.29
N ASP A 150 12.66 13.07 -9.13
CA ASP A 150 11.24 13.31 -8.89
C ASP A 150 10.46 11.99 -8.83
N ILE A 151 10.71 11.06 -9.78
CA ILE A 151 10.09 9.73 -9.77
C ILE A 151 10.42 8.97 -8.48
N LEU A 152 11.68 8.91 -8.06
CA LEU A 152 12.04 8.22 -6.81
C LEU A 152 11.39 8.84 -5.57
N THR A 153 11.21 10.17 -5.57
CA THR A 153 10.54 10.86 -4.47
C THR A 153 9.06 10.50 -4.44
N MET A 154 8.40 10.54 -5.59
CA MET A 154 7.01 10.17 -5.74
C MET A 154 6.75 8.71 -5.34
N GLU A 155 7.61 7.76 -5.73
CA GLU A 155 7.50 6.35 -5.31
C GLU A 155 7.57 6.17 -3.78
N ARG A 156 8.48 6.89 -3.13
CA ARG A 156 8.63 6.85 -1.67
C ARG A 156 7.43 7.46 -0.94
N ASP A 157 6.88 8.54 -1.50
CA ASP A 157 5.67 9.17 -0.98
C ASP A 157 4.47 8.22 -1.15
N ASN A 158 4.41 7.47 -2.25
CA ASN A 158 3.39 6.46 -2.49
C ASN A 158 3.49 5.31 -1.49
N THR A 159 4.70 4.78 -1.26
CA THR A 159 4.97 3.78 -0.21
C THR A 159 4.54 4.28 1.16
N GLY A 160 4.88 5.52 1.51
CA GLY A 160 4.49 6.15 2.77
C GLY A 160 2.98 6.23 2.95
N SER A 161 2.25 6.56 1.88
CA SER A 161 0.79 6.65 1.87
C SER A 161 0.12 5.29 2.05
N LEU A 162 0.62 4.25 1.36
CA LEU A 162 0.17 2.87 1.55
C LEU A 162 0.38 2.38 2.97
N LEU A 163 1.52 2.69 3.59
CA LEU A 163 1.81 2.31 4.99
C LEU A 163 0.86 2.99 5.98
N GLN A 164 0.51 4.26 5.75
CA GLN A 164 -0.49 4.98 6.56
C GLN A 164 -1.87 4.34 6.42
N LEU A 165 -2.28 4.00 5.20
CA LEU A 165 -3.54 3.29 4.95
C LEU A 165 -3.56 1.91 5.62
N ALA A 166 -2.46 1.15 5.57
CA ALA A 166 -2.34 -0.12 6.26
C ALA A 166 -2.42 0.04 7.78
N GLN A 167 -1.84 1.08 8.35
CA GLN A 167 -1.95 1.39 9.77
C GLN A 167 -3.41 1.68 10.18
N ALA A 168 -4.14 2.47 9.39
CA ALA A 168 -5.56 2.74 9.61
C ALA A 168 -6.42 1.48 9.48
N ALA A 169 -6.15 0.64 8.47
CA ALA A 169 -6.81 -0.65 8.29
C ALA A 169 -6.58 -1.59 9.49
N ASN A 170 -5.35 -1.63 10.02
CA ASN A 170 -5.03 -2.41 11.21
C ASN A 170 -5.74 -1.88 12.47
N ALA A 171 -5.85 -0.56 12.64
CA ALA A 171 -6.62 0.05 13.72
C ALA A 171 -8.12 -0.32 13.65
N CYS A 172 -8.64 -0.45 12.43
CA CYS A 172 -10.00 -0.94 12.16
C CYS A 172 -10.14 -2.48 12.24
N GLN A 173 -9.05 -3.21 12.45
CA GLN A 173 -9.00 -4.68 12.33
C GLN A 173 -9.56 -5.20 10.99
N ASP A 174 -9.39 -4.43 9.91
CA ASP A 174 -9.84 -4.80 8.56
C ASP A 174 -8.79 -5.70 7.90
N PHE A 175 -8.81 -6.98 8.26
CA PHE A 175 -7.85 -7.96 7.74
C PHE A 175 -7.97 -8.19 6.24
N ALA A 176 -9.14 -7.92 5.64
CA ALA A 176 -9.31 -8.04 4.20
C ALA A 176 -8.61 -6.89 3.46
N MET A 177 -8.69 -5.67 3.99
CA MET A 177 -7.91 -4.52 3.50
C MET A 177 -6.41 -4.77 3.63
N LEU A 178 -5.95 -5.23 4.81
CA LEU A 178 -4.54 -5.56 5.02
C LEU A 178 -4.04 -6.62 4.04
N ALA A 179 -4.81 -7.70 3.83
CA ALA A 179 -4.46 -8.73 2.86
C ALA A 179 -4.41 -8.20 1.42
N PHE A 180 -5.29 -7.26 1.08
CA PHE A 180 -5.34 -6.62 -0.23
C PHE A 180 -4.16 -5.68 -0.50
N LEU A 181 -3.66 -4.97 0.52
CA LEU A 181 -2.53 -4.04 0.37
C LEU A 181 -1.16 -4.73 0.31
N ASN A 182 -1.05 -5.97 0.80
CA ASN A 182 0.21 -6.73 0.78
C ASN A 182 0.94 -6.78 -0.58
N PRO A 183 0.29 -7.11 -1.72
CA PRO A 183 0.97 -7.06 -3.02
C PRO A 183 1.55 -5.67 -3.34
N PHE A 184 0.78 -4.60 -3.14
CA PHE A 184 1.24 -3.23 -3.35
C PHE A 184 2.48 -2.91 -2.50
N HIS A 185 2.50 -3.31 -1.23
CA HIS A 185 3.68 -3.10 -0.37
C HIS A 185 4.94 -3.81 -0.88
N MET A 186 4.79 -4.99 -1.47
CA MET A 186 5.91 -5.72 -2.05
C MET A 186 6.36 -5.09 -3.37
N GLU A 187 5.42 -4.68 -4.21
CA GLU A 187 5.69 -3.98 -5.47
C GLU A 187 6.46 -2.67 -5.21
N GLN A 188 6.05 -1.87 -4.22
CA GLN A 188 6.77 -0.65 -3.85
C GLN A 188 8.22 -0.90 -3.41
N VAL A 189 8.51 -2.01 -2.70
CA VAL A 189 9.88 -2.36 -2.31
C VAL A 189 10.76 -2.58 -3.55
N ASP A 190 10.22 -3.27 -4.55
CA ASP A 190 10.92 -3.56 -5.80
C ASP A 190 11.03 -2.29 -6.66
N ALA A 191 9.98 -1.47 -6.74
CA ALA A 191 9.95 -0.20 -7.45
C ALA A 191 11.02 0.77 -6.90
N GLU A 192 11.05 1.03 -5.59
CA GLU A 192 12.05 1.93 -4.99
C GLU A 192 13.49 1.46 -5.23
N ALA A 193 13.74 0.14 -5.17
CA ALA A 193 15.05 -0.43 -5.44
C ALA A 193 15.46 -0.28 -6.92
N LYS A 194 14.51 -0.52 -7.84
CA LYS A 194 14.69 -0.38 -9.28
C LYS A 194 14.99 1.06 -9.65
N ILE A 195 14.11 1.99 -9.27
CA ILE A 195 14.25 3.42 -9.58
C ILE A 195 15.52 3.99 -8.93
N GLY A 196 15.84 3.58 -7.69
CA GLY A 196 17.09 3.97 -7.03
C GLY A 196 18.34 3.53 -7.81
N THR A 197 18.32 2.32 -8.38
CA THR A 197 19.41 1.80 -9.22
C THR A 197 19.54 2.57 -10.52
N ILE A 198 18.43 2.91 -11.17
CA ILE A 198 18.40 3.72 -12.39
C ILE A 198 19.00 5.11 -12.10
N LEU A 199 18.52 5.79 -11.07
CA LEU A 199 19.01 7.12 -10.70
C LEU A 199 20.52 7.12 -10.40
N ALA A 200 21.04 6.07 -9.77
CA ALA A 200 22.47 5.91 -9.54
C ALA A 200 23.27 5.82 -10.86
N LYS A 201 22.81 5.02 -11.83
CA LYS A 201 23.42 4.94 -13.17
C LYS A 201 23.39 6.29 -13.89
N VAL A 202 22.26 7.00 -13.83
CA VAL A 202 22.11 8.32 -14.47
C VAL A 202 23.11 9.33 -13.91
N LYS A 203 23.32 9.34 -12.59
CA LYS A 203 24.30 10.23 -11.92
C LYS A 203 25.76 9.87 -12.23
N ASP A 204 26.03 8.63 -12.62
CA ASP A 204 27.39 8.16 -12.90
C ASP A 204 27.85 8.38 -14.36
N GLU A 205 27.02 8.95 -15.23
CA GLU A 205 27.36 9.24 -16.64
C GLU A 205 28.68 10.01 -16.79
N GLN A 206 28.96 11.00 -15.94
CA GLN A 206 30.21 11.77 -16.01
C GLN A 206 31.45 10.92 -15.70
N LYS A 207 31.29 9.85 -14.91
CA LYS A 207 32.36 8.92 -14.56
C LYS A 207 32.51 7.83 -15.62
N THR A 208 31.42 7.47 -16.31
CA THR A 208 31.38 6.42 -17.33
C THR A 208 30.59 6.93 -18.56
N PRO A 209 31.25 7.67 -19.47
CA PRO A 209 30.58 8.22 -20.65
C PRO A 209 29.91 7.15 -21.51
N GLY A 210 28.67 7.41 -21.92
CA GLY A 210 27.84 6.50 -22.73
C GLY A 210 26.95 5.56 -21.91
N LEU A 211 27.06 5.55 -20.58
CA LEU A 211 26.21 4.76 -19.69
C LEU A 211 24.73 5.14 -19.85
N LEU A 212 24.43 6.42 -20.04
CA LEU A 212 23.06 6.91 -20.19
C LEU A 212 22.39 6.39 -21.48
N ARG A 213 23.15 6.28 -22.58
CA ARG A 213 22.65 5.69 -23.84
C ARG A 213 22.48 4.18 -23.76
N GLN A 214 23.36 3.49 -23.02
CA GLN A 214 23.17 2.07 -22.73
C GLN A 214 21.91 1.85 -21.88
N LEU A 215 21.74 2.65 -20.84
CA LEU A 215 20.57 2.59 -19.95
C LEU A 215 19.26 2.85 -20.72
N ASP A 216 19.26 3.85 -21.60
CA ASP A 216 18.12 4.13 -22.48
C ASP A 216 17.75 2.89 -23.31
N HIS A 217 18.73 2.24 -23.94
CA HIS A 217 18.50 1.00 -24.68
C HIS A 217 17.97 -0.15 -23.80
N GLU A 218 18.52 -0.34 -22.60
CA GLU A 218 18.07 -1.37 -21.64
C GLU A 218 16.60 -1.17 -21.27
N LEU A 219 16.20 0.07 -20.93
CA LEU A 219 14.83 0.40 -20.53
C LEU A 219 13.84 0.29 -21.70
N GLY A 220 14.26 0.62 -22.92
CA GLY A 220 13.44 0.40 -24.11
C GLY A 220 13.17 -1.08 -24.40
N GLN A 221 14.15 -1.96 -24.16
CA GLN A 221 13.93 -3.41 -24.29
C GLN A 221 12.98 -3.95 -23.23
N GLU A 222 13.07 -3.47 -22.00
CA GLU A 222 12.19 -3.86 -20.90
C GLU A 222 10.74 -3.47 -21.19
N ALA A 223 10.50 -2.22 -21.58
CA ALA A 223 9.17 -1.73 -21.95
C ALA A 223 8.52 -2.54 -23.08
N ALA A 224 9.31 -3.01 -24.05
CA ALA A 224 8.81 -3.83 -25.15
C ALA A 224 8.33 -5.23 -24.71
N VAL A 225 8.80 -5.73 -23.57
CA VAL A 225 8.38 -7.01 -23.00
C VAL A 225 7.12 -6.86 -22.15
N SER A 226 6.96 -5.73 -21.46
CA SER A 226 5.79 -5.44 -20.62
C SER A 226 4.51 -5.24 -21.43
N GLY A 227 4.62 -4.81 -22.69
CA GLY A 227 3.49 -4.54 -23.58
C GLY A 227 2.71 -3.27 -23.18
N PRO A 228 1.96 -2.66 -24.11
CA PRO A 228 1.07 -1.54 -23.80
C PRO A 228 -0.22 -1.96 -23.10
#